data_AF-A0A0Q8XSY1-F1
#
_entry.id   AF-A0A0Q8XSY1-F1
#
_cell.length_a   1.000
_cell.length_b   1.000
_cell.length_c   1.000
_cell.angle_alpha   90.00
_cell.angle_beta   90.00
_cell.angle_gamma   90.00
#
_symmetry.space_group_name_H-M   'P 1'
#
loop_
_entity.id
_entity.type
_entity.pdbx_description
1 polymer ?
#
loop_
_entity_poly.entity_id
_entity_poly.type
_entity_poly.pdbx_seq_one_letter_code
_entity_poly.pdbx_strand_id
1 'polypeptide(L)' 'MPVTATIMNSTTGQPIQKLTFGRMPKPWASFTLESGELVTADRVDIGKPAPGKVVVPVSVWVTPKK' A
#
# COMPACT_ATOMS: atom_id res chain seq x y z
N MET A 1 -10.08 -0.93 13.10
CA MET A 1 -10.70 -1.03 11.75
C MET A 1 -9.60 -1.41 10.78
N PRO A 2 -9.79 -2.45 9.95
CA PRO A 2 -8.81 -2.84 8.94
C PRO A 2 -8.69 -1.75 7.86
N VAL A 3 -7.46 -1.48 7.42
CA VAL A 3 -7.12 -0.53 6.36
C VAL A 3 -6.76 -1.31 5.12
N THR A 4 -7.61 -1.26 4.09
CA THR A 4 -7.27 -1.83 2.78
C THR A 4 -6.44 -0.82 2.00
N ALA A 5 -5.19 -1.15 1.74
CA ALA A 5 -4.28 -0.34 0.96
C ALA A 5 -3.92 -1.03 -0.36
N THR A 6 -3.77 -0.22 -1.41
CA THR A 6 -3.27 -0.66 -2.71
C THR A 6 -1.76 -0.54 -2.72
N ILE A 7 -1.07 -1.65 -2.96
CA ILE A 7 0.38 -1.67 -3.11
C ILE A 7 0.71 -1.23 -4.53
N MET A 8 1.51 -0.18 -4.64
CA MET A 8 1.95 0.44 -5.88
C MET A 8 3.44 0.19 -6.06
N ASN A 9 3.85 -0.18 -7.27
CA ASN A 9 5.26 -0.28 -7.63
C ASN A 9 5.81 1.13 -7.94
N SER A 10 6.81 1.57 -7.18
CA SER A 10 7.50 2.85 -7.40
C SER A 10 8.26 2.91 -8.73
N THR A 11 8.70 1.77 -9.24
CA THR A 11 9.52 1.65 -10.46
C THR A 11 8.67 1.66 -11.71
N THR A 12 7.53 0.95 -11.71
CA THR A 12 6.65 0.85 -12.88
C THR A 12 5.46 1.79 -12.84
N GLY A 13 5.14 2.37 -11.67
CA GLY A 13 3.95 3.20 -11.48
C GLY A 13 2.63 2.41 -11.43
N GLN A 14 2.69 1.07 -11.46
CA GLN A 14 1.51 0.22 -11.56
C GLN A 14 1.11 -0.38 -10.21
N PRO A 15 -0.20 -0.63 -9.98
CA PRO A 15 -0.65 -1.37 -8.81
C PRO A 15 -0.18 -2.83 -8.90
N ILE A 16 0.41 -3.33 -7.82
CA ILE A 16 0.85 -4.72 -7.68
C ILE A 16 -0.31 -5.57 -7.15
N GLN A 17 -0.85 -5.19 -5.99
CA GLN A 17 -1.90 -5.93 -5.29
C GLN A 17 -2.61 -5.06 -4.25
N LYS A 18 -3.64 -5.58 -3.58
CA LYS A 18 -4.28 -4.93 -2.43
C LYS A 18 -3.98 -5.73 -1.17
N LEU A 19 -3.57 -5.05 -0.10
CA LEU A 19 -3.32 -5.66 1.19
C LEU A 19 -4.19 -5.01 2.25
N THR A 20 -4.74 -5.84 3.13
CA THR A 20 -5.50 -5.36 4.29
C THR A 20 -4.59 -5.36 5.51
N PHE A 21 -4.30 -4.18 6.03
CA PHE A 21 -3.51 -3.98 7.22
C PHE A 21 -4.43 -3.85 8.44
N GLY A 22 -4.04 -4.42 9.58
CA GLY A 22 -4.80 -4.23 10.84
C GLY A 22 -4.73 -2.80 11.40
N ARG A 23 -3.78 -2.00 10.91
CA ARG A 23 -3.51 -0.60 11.29
C ARG A 23 -2.96 0.17 10.09
N MET A 24 -2.87 1.49 10.19
CA MET A 24 -2.25 2.32 9.16
C MET A 24 -0.79 1.86 8.92
N PRO A 25 -0.41 1.52 7.67
CA PRO A 25 0.96 1.13 7.36
C PRO A 25 1.89 2.35 7.52
N LYS A 26 3.08 2.13 8.06
CA LYS A 26 4.11 3.17 8.17
C LYS A 26 4.91 3.25 6.86
N PRO A 27 5.44 4.43 6.49
CA PRO A 27 6.28 4.61 5.29
C PRO A 27 7.59 3.82 5.27
N TRP A 28 7.93 3.09 6.34
CA TRP A 28 9.12 2.23 6.46
C TRP A 28 8.74 0.83 6.95
N ALA A 29 7.46 0.45 6.83
CA ALA A 29 7.00 -0.87 7.20
C ALA A 29 7.43 -1.89 6.13
N SER A 30 8.03 -2.99 6.57
CA SER A 30 8.28 -4.15 5.71
C SER A 30 7.12 -5.13 5.76
N PHE A 31 6.74 -5.67 4.61
CA PHE A 31 5.71 -6.70 4.49
C PHE A 31 6.02 -7.61 3.30
N THR A 32 5.47 -8.81 3.34
CA THR A 32 5.62 -9.79 2.27
C THR A 32 4.51 -9.59 1.25
N LEU A 33 4.87 -9.46 -0.02
CA LEU A 33 3.94 -9.48 -1.15
C LEU A 33 3.37 -10.89 -1.35
N GLU A 34 2.27 -10.99 -2.12
CA GLU A 34 1.72 -12.29 -2.53
C GLU A 34 2.70 -13.09 -3.40
N SER A 35 3.67 -12.42 -4.03
CA SER A 35 4.78 -13.06 -4.72
C SER A 35 5.77 -13.77 -3.79
N GLY A 36 5.66 -13.59 -2.46
CA GLY A 36 6.64 -14.07 -1.48
C GLY A 36 7.81 -13.12 -1.26
N GLU A 37 7.85 -11.99 -1.93
CA GLU A 37 8.92 -11.01 -1.82
C GLU A 37 8.73 -10.09 -0.60
N LEU A 38 9.78 -9.95 0.23
CA LEU A 38 9.77 -8.99 1.33
C LEU A 38 10.15 -7.61 0.81
N VAL A 39 9.16 -6.72 0.78
CA VAL A 39 9.32 -5.34 0.36
C VAL A 39 9.19 -4.40 1.54
N THR A 40 9.83 -3.24 1.44
CA THR A 40 9.67 -2.15 2.40
C THR A 40 8.88 -1.04 1.73
N ALA A 41 7.89 -0.49 2.43
CA ALA A 41 7.24 0.73 2.00
C ALA A 41 8.28 1.84 1.84
N ASP A 42 8.20 2.58 0.74
CA ASP A 42 8.97 3.81 0.53
C ASP A 42 8.16 5.03 0.97
N ARG A 43 6.86 5.02 0.63
CA ARG A 43 5.92 6.08 1.01
C ARG A 43 4.50 5.53 1.09
N VAL A 44 3.69 6.18 1.91
CA VAL A 44 2.25 5.90 2.02
C VAL A 44 1.51 7.16 1.62
N ASP A 45 0.74 7.06 0.55
CA ASP A 45 -0.15 8.11 0.08
C ASP A 45 -1.56 7.82 0.59
N ILE A 46 -2.17 8.82 1.22
CA ILE A 46 -3.52 8.73 1.78
C ILE A 46 -4.39 9.68 0.97
N GLY A 47 -5.17 9.12 0.07
CA GLY A 47 -6.03 9.91 -0.81
C GLY A 47 -7.24 10.47 -0.08
N LYS A 48 -7.91 11.43 -0.71
CA LYS A 48 -9.18 11.94 -0.20
C LYS A 48 -10.29 10.90 -0.47
N PRO A 49 -11.12 10.55 0.53
CA PRO A 49 -12.29 9.71 0.28
C PRO A 49 -13.22 10.40 -0.73
N ALA A 50 -13.78 9.60 -1.65
CA ALA A 50 -14.78 10.11 -2.58
C ALA A 50 -16.00 10.66 -1.80
N PRO A 51 -16.65 11.74 -2.26
CA PRO A 51 -17.86 12.25 -1.61
C PRO A 51 -18.89 11.13 -1.40
N GLY A 52 -19.37 10.97 -0.16
CA GLY A 52 -20.31 9.90 0.21
C GLY A 52 -19.68 8.54 0.55
N LYS A 53 -18.36 8.37 0.48
CA LYS A 53 -17.65 7.17 0.95
C LYS A 53 -16.87 7.45 2.23
N VAL A 54 -16.94 6.53 3.18
CA VAL A 54 -16.20 6.60 4.47
C VAL A 54 -14.81 5.96 4.35
N VAL A 55 -14.58 5.14 3.31
CA VAL A 55 -13.31 4.43 3.12
C VAL A 55 -12.30 5.35 2.45
N VAL A 56 -11.21 5.62 3.17
CA VAL A 56 -10.08 6.39 2.68
C VAL A 56 -9.20 5.49 1.80
N PRO A 57 -8.93 5.84 0.53
CA PRO A 57 -8.01 5.08 -0.29
C PRO A 57 -6.58 5.28 0.21
N VAL A 58 -5.90 4.18 0.54
CA VAL A 58 -4.49 4.19 0.92
C VAL A 58 -3.68 3.54 -0.18
N SER A 59 -2.61 4.19 -0.63
CA SER A 59 -1.69 3.69 -1.65
C SER A 59 -0.30 3.58 -1.03
N VAL A 60 0.21 2.36 -0.88
CA VAL A 60 1.54 2.10 -0.34
C VAL A 60 2.49 1.88 -1.50
N TRP A 61 3.46 2.76 -1.67
CA TRP A 61 4.47 2.61 -2.70
C TRP A 61 5.63 1.80 -2.17
N VAL A 62 6.03 0.80 -2.94
CA VAL A 62 7.16 -0.08 -2.65
C VAL A 62 8.07 -0.16 -3.85
N THR A 63 9.35 -0.36 -3.59
CA THR A 63 10.36 -0.69 -4.59
C THR A 63 10.71 -2.16 -4.45
N PRO A 64 10.19 -3.05 -5.32
CA PRO A 64 10.57 -4.46 -5.32
C PRO A 64 12.06 -4.60 -5.61
N LYS A 65 12.73 -5.51 -4.91
CA LYS A 65 14.09 -5.94 -5.25
C LYS A 65 13.99 -6.82 -6.48
N LYS A 66 14.54 -6.33 -7.60
CA LYS A 66 14.71 -7.11 -8.84
C LYS A 66 15.35 -8.47 -8.58
#